data_AF-A0A5F2HY38-F1
#
_entry.id   AF-A0A5F2HY38-F1
#
_cell.length_a   1.000
_cell.length_b   1.000
_cell.length_c   1.000
_cell.angle_alpha   90.00
_cell.angle_beta   90.00
_cell.angle_gamma   90.00
#
_symmetry.space_group_name_H-M   'P 1'
#
loop_
_entity.id
_entity.type
_entity.pdbx_description
1 polymer ?
#
loop_
_entity_poly.entity_id
_entity_poly.type
_entity_poly.pdbx_seq_one_letter_code
_entity_poly.pdbx_strand_id
1 'polypeptide(L)'
;SALGTAVEILSRRIATAVAQGSPVGICQPYSVWSIVAMLATVAAGRISIPLNARDPSPRIQEIVSAAKLSAMLGMGDRPRDLPADVQWIDMAASAASESYLSAPPLPSPCV
;
A
#
# COMPACT_ATOMS: atom_id res chain seq x y z
N SER A 1 -19.89 1.72 9.60
CA SER A 1 -20.07 2.03 8.16
C SER A 1 -18.97 1.34 7.36
N ALA A 2 -19.17 1.07 6.07
CA ALA A 2 -18.16 0.39 5.23
C ALA A 2 -16.81 1.13 5.22
N LEU A 3 -16.83 2.47 5.25
CA LEU A 3 -15.64 3.31 5.33
C LEU A 3 -14.84 3.05 6.62
N GLY A 4 -15.51 3.02 7.78
CA GLY A 4 -14.84 2.81 9.06
C GLY A 4 -14.11 1.46 9.13
N THR A 5 -14.74 0.40 8.63
CA THR A 5 -14.14 -0.93 8.55
C THR A 5 -12.92 -0.96 7.64
N ALA A 6 -12.98 -0.30 6.48
CA ALA A 6 -11.82 -0.21 5.58
C ALA A 6 -10.64 0.55 6.22
N VAL A 7 -10.92 1.65 6.93
CA VAL A 7 -9.92 2.43 7.65
C VAL A 7 -9.27 1.60 8.77
N GLU A 8 -10.07 0.83 9.53
CA GLU A 8 -9.55 0.00 10.62
C GLU A 8 -8.65 -1.14 10.11
N ILE A 9 -9.06 -1.82 9.04
CA ILE A 9 -8.26 -2.90 8.43
C ILE A 9 -6.93 -2.34 7.93
N LEU A 10 -6.98 -1.24 7.17
CA LEU A 10 -5.77 -0.67 6.58
C LEU A 10 -4.85 -0.06 7.65
N SER A 11 -5.39 0.59 8.69
CA SER A 11 -4.58 1.20 9.76
C SER A 11 -3.81 0.13 10.54
N ARG A 12 -4.43 -1.03 10.79
CA ARG A 12 -3.77 -2.17 11.43
C ARG A 12 -2.61 -2.71 10.58
N ARG A 13 -2.80 -2.80 9.27
CA ARG A 13 -1.75 -3.23 8.32
C ARG A 13 -0.59 -2.24 8.26
N ILE A 14 -0.89 -0.94 8.20
CA ILE A 14 0.14 0.11 8.32
C ILE A 14 0.84 -0.02 9.68
N ALA A 15 0.09 -0.38 10.72
CA ALA A 15 0.63 -0.42 12.06
C ALA A 15 1.67 -1.51 12.31
N THR A 16 1.55 -2.64 11.62
CA THR A 16 2.50 -3.75 11.69
C THR A 16 3.67 -3.57 10.71
N ALA A 17 3.47 -2.83 9.62
CA ALA A 17 4.48 -2.62 8.58
C ALA A 17 5.41 -1.43 8.89
N VAL A 18 4.90 -0.37 9.52
CA VAL A 18 5.59 0.93 9.58
C VAL A 18 5.74 1.39 11.02
N ALA A 19 6.94 1.81 11.41
CA ALA A 19 7.19 2.37 12.73
C ALA A 19 6.33 3.62 13.02
N GLN A 20 6.00 3.84 14.29
CA GLN A 20 5.22 5.00 14.71
C GLN A 20 5.92 6.32 14.32
N GLY A 21 5.15 7.32 13.91
CA GLY A 21 5.67 8.62 13.50
C GLY A 21 6.42 8.65 12.16
N SER A 22 6.58 7.49 11.49
CA SER A 22 7.24 7.43 10.19
C SER A 22 6.31 7.90 9.05
N PRO A 23 6.89 8.47 7.96
CA PRO A 23 6.12 8.93 6.82
C PRO A 23 5.76 7.78 5.88
N VAL A 24 4.51 7.80 5.39
CA VAL A 24 3.93 6.82 4.48
C VAL A 24 3.42 7.56 3.25
N GLY A 25 3.94 7.18 2.09
CA GLY A 25 3.50 7.69 0.80
C GLY A 25 2.14 7.15 0.41
N ILE A 26 1.27 7.96 -0.20
CA ILE A 26 0.00 7.53 -0.79
C ILE A 26 0.05 7.81 -2.27
N CYS A 27 0.25 6.78 -3.09
CA CYS A 27 0.30 6.87 -4.54
C CYS A 27 -1.02 6.35 -5.13
N GLN A 28 -2.08 7.14 -5.00
CA GLN A 28 -3.41 6.76 -5.48
C GLN A 28 -4.10 7.95 -6.19
N PRO A 29 -4.70 7.74 -7.37
CA PRO A 29 -5.58 8.73 -7.98
C PRO A 29 -6.71 9.16 -7.04
N TYR A 30 -7.30 10.32 -7.31
CA TYR A 30 -8.48 10.81 -6.58
C TYR A 30 -9.59 9.75 -6.56
N SER A 31 -9.82 9.17 -5.39
CA SER A 31 -10.70 8.03 -5.17
C SER A 31 -11.04 7.90 -3.69
N VAL A 32 -12.06 7.12 -3.37
CA VAL A 32 -12.41 6.79 -1.98
C VAL A 32 -11.22 6.15 -1.26
N TRP A 33 -10.44 5.33 -1.96
CA TRP A 33 -9.24 4.68 -1.41
C TRP A 33 -8.15 5.67 -0.99
N SER A 34 -8.01 6.81 -1.69
CA SER A 34 -7.09 7.87 -1.27
C SER A 34 -7.47 8.44 0.11
N ILE A 35 -8.77 8.63 0.36
CA ILE A 35 -9.28 9.09 1.66
C ILE A 35 -9.13 8.00 2.73
N VAL A 36 -9.45 6.74 2.40
CA VAL A 36 -9.24 5.58 3.31
C VAL A 36 -7.77 5.51 3.72
N ALA A 37 -6.84 5.62 2.76
CA ALA A 37 -5.40 5.58 3.01
C ALA A 37 -4.95 6.70 3.94
N MET A 38 -5.39 7.93 3.68
CA MET A 38 -5.05 9.09 4.52
C MET A 38 -5.55 8.89 5.96
N LEU A 39 -6.82 8.52 6.12
CA LEU A 39 -7.42 8.28 7.44
C LEU A 39 -6.76 7.10 8.16
N ALA A 40 -6.50 5.99 7.45
CA ALA A 40 -5.85 4.82 8.02
C ALA A 40 -4.42 5.12 8.48
N THR A 41 -3.68 5.93 7.72
CA THR A 41 -2.32 6.35 8.05
C THR A 41 -2.31 7.18 9.33
N VAL A 42 -3.22 8.15 9.43
CA VAL A 42 -3.36 9.00 10.63
C VAL A 42 -3.89 8.20 11.83
N ALA A 43 -4.86 7.30 11.63
CA ALA A 43 -5.37 6.40 12.68
C ALA A 43 -4.28 5.46 13.22
N ALA A 44 -3.33 5.09 12.35
CA ALA A 44 -2.14 4.37 12.74
C ALA A 44 -1.13 5.30 13.47
N GLY A 45 -1.24 6.62 13.43
CA GLY A 45 -0.24 7.53 14.03
C GLY A 45 1.05 7.62 13.20
N ARG A 46 0.88 7.57 11.87
CA ARG A 46 1.93 7.75 10.86
C ARG A 46 1.68 9.05 10.10
N ILE A 47 2.69 9.56 9.41
CA ILE A 47 2.59 10.80 8.65
C ILE A 47 2.16 10.49 7.22
N SER A 48 1.04 11.04 6.78
CA SER A 48 0.54 10.84 5.42
C SER A 48 1.21 11.79 4.43
N ILE A 49 1.87 11.26 3.40
CA ILE A 49 2.48 12.04 2.30
C ILE A 49 1.76 11.69 0.99
N PRO A 50 0.90 12.56 0.42
CA PRO A 50 0.24 12.29 -0.85
C PRO A 50 1.24 12.43 -2.02
N LEU A 51 1.25 11.45 -2.91
CA LEU A 51 1.99 11.49 -4.18
C LEU A 51 1.01 11.43 -5.35
N ASN A 52 1.33 12.15 -6.43
CA ASN A 52 0.57 12.07 -7.66
C ASN A 52 1.10 10.93 -8.52
N ALA A 53 0.31 9.87 -8.69
CA ALA A 53 0.68 8.71 -9.50
C ALA A 53 0.93 9.03 -11.00
N ARG A 54 0.56 10.23 -11.46
CA ARG A 54 0.83 10.71 -12.83
C ARG A 54 2.17 11.44 -12.95
N ASP A 55 2.85 11.71 -11.84
CA ASP A 55 4.18 12.31 -11.88
C ASP A 55 5.17 11.30 -12.48
N PRO A 56 6.15 11.75 -13.26
CA PRO A 56 7.15 10.86 -13.84
C PRO A 56 7.97 10.19 -12.74
N SER A 57 8.45 8.96 -12.98
CA SER A 57 9.20 8.17 -11.97
C SER A 57 10.31 8.97 -11.26
N PRO A 58 11.17 9.77 -11.93
CA PRO A 58 12.20 10.56 -11.24
C PRO A 58 11.64 11.52 -10.18
N ARG A 59 10.49 12.14 -10.45
CA ARG A 59 9.83 13.05 -9.50
C ARG A 59 9.33 12.31 -8.27
N ILE A 60 8.77 11.11 -8.45
CA ILE A 60 8.36 10.24 -7.34
C ILE A 60 9.58 9.86 -6.49
N GLN A 61 10.71 9.51 -7.12
CA GLN A 61 11.95 9.18 -6.40
C GLN A 61 12.48 10.34 -5.55
N GLU A 62 12.45 11.56 -6.09
CA GLU A 62 12.84 12.75 -5.34
C GLU A 62 11.99 12.94 -4.08
N ILE A 63 10.67 12.74 -4.19
CA ILE A 63 9.76 12.84 -3.05
C ILE A 63 10.05 11.73 -2.03
N VAL A 64 10.20 10.49 -2.51
CA VAL A 64 10.52 9.32 -1.67
C VAL A 64 11.77 9.58 -0.84
N SER A 65 12.83 10.06 -1.50
CA SER A 65 14.12 10.37 -0.86
C SER A 65 14.01 11.56 0.10
N ALA A 66 13.44 12.69 -0.34
CA ALA A 66 13.35 13.90 0.46
C ALA A 66 12.47 13.71 1.71
N ALA A 67 11.37 12.97 1.58
CA ALA A 67 10.47 12.66 2.69
C ALA A 67 10.92 11.46 3.52
N LYS A 68 12.01 10.76 3.12
CA LYS A 68 12.53 9.55 3.78
C LYS A 68 11.43 8.50 3.99
N LEU A 69 10.65 8.24 2.94
CA LEU A 69 9.54 7.29 3.03
C LEU A 69 10.05 5.89 3.30
N SER A 70 9.54 5.24 4.34
CA SER A 70 9.79 3.82 4.62
C SER A 70 8.73 2.91 4.02
N ALA A 71 7.56 3.46 3.65
CA ALA A 71 6.50 2.72 3.00
C ALA A 71 5.68 3.58 2.02
N MET A 72 5.05 2.91 1.06
CA MET A 72 4.16 3.51 0.08
C MET A 72 2.89 2.65 -0.10
N LEU A 73 1.74 3.30 -0.04
CA LEU A 73 0.41 2.75 -0.27
C LEU A 73 0.01 2.92 -1.73
N GLY A 74 -0.60 1.89 -2.30
CA GLY A 74 -1.20 1.92 -3.63
C GLY A 74 -2.11 0.73 -3.84
N MET A 75 -2.66 0.59 -5.04
CA MET A 75 -3.52 -0.54 -5.41
C MET A 75 -2.80 -1.45 -6.39
N GLY A 76 -2.82 -2.76 -6.13
CA GLY A 76 -2.22 -3.77 -6.99
C GLY A 76 -0.70 -3.89 -6.81
N ASP A 77 0.01 -4.13 -7.92
CA ASP A 77 1.42 -4.49 -7.90
C ASP A 77 2.35 -3.33 -7.54
N ARG A 78 3.49 -3.68 -6.93
CA ARG A 78 4.58 -2.77 -6.62
C ARG A 78 5.14 -2.14 -7.91
N PRO A 79 5.26 -0.81 -8.00
CA PRO A 79 5.94 -0.16 -9.11
C PRO A 79 7.40 -0.62 -9.20
N ARG A 80 7.86 -1.00 -10.41
CA ARG A 80 9.22 -1.50 -10.64
C ARG A 80 10.31 -0.51 -10.23
N ASP A 81 10.03 0.77 -10.41
CA ASP A 81 10.99 1.82 -10.14
C ASP A 81 11.09 2.16 -8.64
N LEU A 82 10.19 1.67 -7.78
CA LEU A 82 10.19 2.01 -6.36
C LEU A 82 11.45 1.47 -5.65
N PRO A 83 12.17 2.29 -4.86
CA PRO A 83 13.39 1.86 -4.17
C PRO A 83 13.16 0.66 -3.26
N ALA A 84 14.07 -0.31 -3.27
CA ALA A 84 13.92 -1.60 -2.59
C ALA A 84 13.70 -1.47 -1.07
N ASP A 85 14.21 -0.41 -0.47
CA ASP A 85 14.07 -0.05 0.95
C ASP A 85 12.71 0.55 1.31
N VAL A 86 11.91 0.98 0.33
CA VAL A 86 10.53 1.42 0.56
C VAL A 86 9.59 0.23 0.47
N GLN A 87 8.87 -0.08 1.54
CA GLN A 87 7.89 -1.16 1.56
C GLN A 87 6.63 -0.77 0.76
N TRP A 88 6.18 -1.66 -0.13
CA TRP A 88 4.89 -1.50 -0.82
C TRP A 88 3.77 -2.14 0.00
N ILE A 89 2.69 -1.39 0.23
CA ILE A 89 1.51 -1.87 0.94
C ILE A 89 0.30 -1.74 0.01
N ASP A 90 -0.13 -2.86 -0.57
CA ASP A 90 -1.34 -2.89 -1.41
C ASP A 90 -2.58 -2.66 -0.54
N MET A 91 -3.32 -1.59 -0.78
CA MET A 91 -4.51 -1.23 -0.01
C MET A 91 -5.66 -2.23 -0.20
N ALA A 92 -5.72 -2.90 -1.36
CA ALA A 92 -6.80 -3.82 -1.70
C ALA A 92 -6.56 -5.26 -1.22
N ALA A 93 -5.33 -5.62 -0.83
CA ALA A 93 -5.03 -6.92 -0.28
C ALA A 93 -5.88 -7.18 0.98
N SER A 94 -6.88 -8.04 0.83
CA SER A 94 -7.46 -8.75 1.97
C SER A 94 -6.33 -9.60 2.58
N ALA A 95 -6.33 -9.78 3.90
CA ALA A 95 -5.43 -10.72 4.57
C ALA A 95 -5.54 -12.17 4.02
N ALA A 96 -6.50 -12.43 3.13
CA ALA A 96 -6.78 -13.70 2.47
C ALA A 96 -5.87 -14.05 1.25
N SER A 97 -4.70 -13.43 1.07
CA SER A 97 -3.77 -13.81 -0.02
C SER A 97 -2.57 -14.65 0.41
N GLU A 98 -2.41 -15.01 1.69
CA GLU A 98 -1.30 -15.89 2.11
C GLU A 98 -1.58 -17.39 1.95
N SER A 99 -2.82 -17.80 1.61
CA SER A 99 -3.20 -19.23 1.61
C SER A 99 -3.55 -19.84 0.25
N TYR A 100 -3.50 -19.09 -0.86
CA TYR A 100 -3.90 -19.62 -2.19
C TYR A 100 -2.76 -20.10 -3.09
N LEU A 101 -1.49 -19.92 -2.69
CA LEU A 101 -0.33 -20.36 -3.48
C LEU A 101 0.09 -21.82 -3.24
N SER A 102 -0.72 -22.63 -2.57
CA SER A 102 -0.48 -24.07 -2.36
C SER A 102 -1.66 -24.94 -2.84
N ALA A 103 -2.30 -24.57 -3.95
CA ALA A 103 -3.13 -25.54 -4.68
C ALA A 103 -2.22 -26.28 -5.68
N PRO A 104 -2.05 -27.61 -5.58
CA PRO A 104 -1.33 -28.36 -6.61
C PRO A 104 -2.06 -28.23 -7.96
N PRO A 105 -1.33 -28.20 -9.10
CA PRO A 105 -1.95 -28.05 -10.40
C PRO A 105 -2.95 -29.19 -10.65
N LEU A 106 -4.11 -28.84 -11.20
CA LEU A 106 -5.12 -29.82 -11.62
C LEU A 106 -4.47 -30.82 -12.60
N PRO A 107 -4.69 -32.13 -12.42
CA PRO A 107 -4.20 -33.11 -13.38
C PRO A 107 -4.85 -32.86 -14.75
N SER A 108 -4.03 -32.92 -15.80
CA SER A 108 -4.50 -32.79 -17.18
C SER A 108 -5.53 -33.87 -17.49
N PRO A 109 -6.61 -33.57 -18.24
CA PRO A 109 -7.52 -34.61 -18.69
C PRO A 109 -6.75 -35.61 -19.57
N CYS A 110 -6.82 -36.89 -19.21
CA CYS A 110 -6.42 -37.96 -20.12
C CYS A 110 -7.39 -37.97 -21.31
N VAL A 111 -6.84 -38.16 -22.51
CA VAL A 111 -7.51 -38.31 -23.83
C VAL A 111 -8.87 -38.99 -23.75
#